data_AF-A0A7T8KFW0-F1
#
_entry.id   AF-A0A7T8KFW0-F1
#
_cell.length_a   1.000
_cell.length_b   1.000
_cell.length_c   1.000
_cell.angle_alpha   90.00
_cell.angle_beta   90.00
_cell.angle_gamma   90.00
#
_symmetry.space_group_name_H-M   'P 1'
#
loop_
_entity.id
_entity.type
_entity.pdbx_description
1 polymer ?
#
loop_
_entity_poly.entity_id
_entity_poly.type
_entity_poly.pdbx_seq_one_letter_code
_entity_poly.pdbx_strand_id
1 'polypeptide(L)'
;VSEFYLLNEDFLKTYIFCVFQTTVITAAHCCDRQQADKVQIVAGEHDLKTSSGDEQLRKVTKIIMHEDYATKGINNDICLLKLDPCNFSTFYSKVKPVTLPEENETPKGKVVVSGWGTLYSQGPVSPTLRSVQLNIRSFTRK
;
A
#
# COMPACT_ATOMS: atom_id res chain seq x y z
N VAL A 1 -1.12 8.07 9.91
CA VAL A 1 -1.43 7.44 8.61
C VAL A 1 -0.10 7.25 7.92
N SER A 2 0.17 6.08 7.37
CA SER A 2 1.50 5.70 6.89
C SER A 2 1.45 5.46 5.39
N GLU A 3 2.33 6.13 4.67
CA GLU A 3 2.14 6.54 3.27
C GLU A 3 3.19 5.84 2.40
N PHE A 4 2.76 5.04 1.42
CA PHE A 4 3.64 4.25 0.55
C PHE A 4 3.06 4.15 -0.87
N TYR A 5 3.93 4.14 -1.88
CA TYR A 5 3.56 3.84 -3.27
C TYR A 5 4.64 3.02 -3.99
N LEU A 6 4.21 2.27 -5.02
CA LEU A 6 5.06 1.45 -5.89
C LEU A 6 5.53 2.27 -7.09
N LEU A 7 6.82 2.17 -7.40
CA LEU A 7 7.39 2.60 -8.68
C LEU A 7 7.64 1.36 -9.53
N ASN A 8 7.03 1.32 -10.72
CA ASN A 8 7.36 0.41 -11.81
C ASN A 8 7.33 1.20 -13.11
N GLU A 9 8.26 0.90 -14.02
CA GLU A 9 8.50 1.63 -15.27
C GLU A 9 7.29 1.59 -16.23
N ASP A 10 6.33 0.67 -16.06
CA ASP A 10 5.26 0.44 -17.05
C ASP A 10 3.80 0.56 -16.55
N PHE A 11 3.53 1.03 -15.31
CA PHE A 11 2.23 1.57 -14.76
C PHE A 11 1.86 1.11 -13.31
N LEU A 12 1.13 2.03 -12.62
CA LEU A 12 0.23 1.95 -11.42
C LEU A 12 0.87 2.03 -10.01
N LYS A 13 0.59 3.01 -9.12
CA LYS A 13 -0.66 3.65 -8.58
C LYS A 13 -1.56 2.76 -7.70
N THR A 14 -1.06 2.19 -6.60
CA THR A 14 -1.92 1.52 -5.59
C THR A 14 -1.45 1.71 -4.15
N TYR A 15 -2.43 1.62 -3.24
CA TYR A 15 -2.38 1.79 -1.78
C TYR A 15 -1.59 0.69 -1.10
N ILE A 16 -0.68 1.09 -0.23
CA ILE A 16 0.31 0.19 0.36
C ILE A 16 0.40 0.49 1.85
N PHE A 17 0.42 -0.57 2.66
CA PHE A 17 0.55 -0.44 4.10
C PHE A 17 1.83 -1.15 4.55
N CYS A 18 2.76 -0.40 5.15
CA CYS A 18 3.85 -1.02 5.88
C CYS A 18 3.33 -1.54 7.21
N VAL A 19 3.43 -2.86 7.39
CA VAL A 19 3.03 -3.53 8.63
C VAL A 19 4.24 -3.76 9.53
N PHE A 20 5.42 -3.91 8.93
CA PHE A 20 6.68 -4.07 9.65
C PHE A 20 7.85 -3.48 8.84
N GLN A 21 8.96 -3.13 9.49
CA GLN A 21 10.11 -2.44 8.87
C GLN A 21 10.57 -3.00 7.51
N THR A 22 10.42 -4.30 7.31
CA THR A 22 10.83 -5.03 6.09
C THR A 22 9.66 -5.72 5.39
N THR A 23 8.42 -5.44 5.77
CA THR A 23 7.23 -6.09 5.21
C THR A 23 6.12 -5.10 4.93
N VAL A 24 5.65 -5.15 3.70
CA VAL A 24 4.62 -4.30 3.14
C VAL A 24 3.46 -5.18 2.63
N ILE A 25 2.22 -4.75 2.86
CA ILE A 25 1.02 -5.37 2.31
C ILE A 25 0.49 -4.53 1.15
N THR A 26 0.14 -5.19 0.06
CA THR A 26 -0.53 -4.60 -1.10
C THR A 26 -1.51 -5.60 -1.71
N ALA A 27 -2.19 -5.23 -2.80
CA ALA A 27 -3.10 -6.12 -3.51
C ALA A 27 -2.33 -7.12 -4.38
N ALA A 28 -2.86 -8.33 -4.53
CA ALA A 28 -2.24 -9.37 -5.35
C ALA A 28 -2.20 -8.96 -6.82
N HIS A 29 -3.26 -8.32 -7.34
CA HIS A 29 -3.28 -7.88 -8.74
C HIS A 29 -2.20 -6.83 -9.07
N CYS A 30 -1.67 -6.11 -8.07
CA CYS A 30 -0.53 -5.20 -8.26
C CYS A 30 0.80 -5.94 -8.38
N CYS A 31 0.90 -7.10 -7.71
CA CYS A 31 2.08 -7.95 -7.71
C CYS A 31 2.08 -8.98 -8.87
N ASP A 32 0.93 -9.25 -9.47
CA ASP A 32 0.82 -10.25 -10.54
C ASP A 32 1.78 -9.91 -11.69
N ARG A 33 2.55 -10.92 -12.10
CA ARG A 33 3.59 -10.83 -13.15
C ARG A 33 4.72 -9.83 -12.88
N GLN A 34 4.84 -9.30 -11.66
CA GLN A 34 5.95 -8.42 -11.28
C GLN A 34 7.17 -9.22 -10.85
N GLN A 35 8.35 -8.63 -11.07
CA GLN A 35 9.63 -9.19 -10.60
C GLN A 35 10.16 -8.30 -9.46
N ALA A 36 10.63 -8.92 -8.37
CA ALA A 36 11.01 -8.20 -7.15
C ALA A 36 12.07 -7.11 -7.40
N ASP A 37 13.05 -7.40 -8.26
CA ASP A 37 14.15 -6.50 -8.64
C ASP A 37 13.71 -5.30 -9.51
N LYS A 38 12.52 -5.38 -10.12
CA LYS A 38 11.92 -4.28 -10.91
C LYS A 38 10.97 -3.41 -10.11
N VAL A 39 10.77 -3.74 -8.84
CA VAL A 39 9.78 -3.09 -8.00
C VAL A 39 10.46 -2.35 -6.86
N GLN A 40 10.06 -1.08 -6.68
CA GLN A 40 10.53 -0.25 -5.59
C GLN A 40 9.35 0.33 -4.81
N ILE A 41 9.57 0.54 -3.52
CA ILE A 41 8.64 1.22 -2.63
C ILE A 41 9.25 2.56 -2.24
N VAL A 42 8.45 3.61 -2.24
CA VAL A 42 8.81 4.88 -1.61
C VAL A 42 7.89 5.08 -0.41
N ALA A 43 8.51 5.24 0.76
CA ALA A 43 7.83 5.53 2.02
C ALA A 43 7.98 7.01 2.40
N GLY A 44 7.03 7.57 3.14
CA GLY A 44 7.16 8.95 3.67
C GLY A 44 6.96 10.05 2.61
N GLU A 45 6.36 9.70 1.48
CA GLU A 45 5.98 10.64 0.43
C GLU A 45 4.66 11.32 0.73
N HIS A 46 4.55 12.60 0.37
CA HIS A 46 3.30 13.35 0.43
C HIS A 46 2.89 13.96 -0.91
N ASP A 47 3.82 14.53 -1.68
CA ASP A 47 3.56 15.20 -2.97
C ASP A 47 4.48 14.63 -4.04
N LEU A 48 3.90 13.83 -4.93
CA LEU A 48 4.59 13.12 -6.02
C LEU A 48 5.33 14.05 -7.00
N LYS A 49 5.13 15.37 -6.92
CA LYS A 49 5.81 16.37 -7.74
C LYS A 49 7.05 16.97 -7.07
N THR A 50 7.26 16.74 -5.78
CA THR A 50 8.33 17.38 -5.01
C THR A 50 8.97 16.40 -4.04
N SER A 51 10.30 16.43 -3.91
CA SER A 51 10.96 15.72 -2.81
C SER A 51 10.98 16.63 -1.57
N SER A 52 10.32 16.16 -0.52
CA SER A 52 10.31 16.80 0.80
C SER A 52 11.58 16.49 1.62
N GLY A 53 12.30 15.43 1.22
CA GLY A 53 13.46 14.90 1.96
C GLY A 53 13.08 13.85 3.01
N ASP A 54 11.79 13.61 3.21
CA ASP A 54 11.28 12.53 4.08
C ASP A 54 11.10 11.20 3.31
N GLU A 55 11.25 11.21 1.99
CA GLU A 55 11.08 10.04 1.14
C GLU A 55 12.17 8.98 1.36
N GLN A 56 11.75 7.72 1.51
CA GLN A 56 12.65 6.59 1.68
C GLN A 56 12.40 5.55 0.60
N LEU A 57 13.32 5.47 -0.35
CA LEU A 57 13.30 4.46 -1.40
C LEU A 57 13.80 3.12 -0.86
N ARG A 58 13.01 2.07 -1.07
CA ARG A 58 13.21 0.72 -0.54
C ARG A 58 13.09 -0.31 -1.64
N LYS A 59 14.05 -1.23 -1.68
CA LYS A 59 14.08 -2.29 -2.70
C LYS A 59 13.21 -3.44 -2.25
N VAL A 60 12.45 -4.02 -3.17
CA VAL A 60 11.75 -5.27 -2.91
C VAL A 60 12.72 -6.44 -3.11
N THR A 61 12.87 -7.27 -2.08
CA THR A 61 13.71 -8.48 -2.09
C THR A 61 12.91 -9.74 -2.39
N LYS A 62 11.61 -9.74 -2.09
CA LYS A 62 10.72 -10.87 -2.37
C LYS A 62 9.28 -10.40 -2.53
N ILE A 63 8.59 -10.99 -3.50
CA ILE A 63 7.13 -10.88 -3.68
C ILE A 63 6.53 -12.21 -3.22
N ILE A 64 5.52 -12.15 -2.35
CA ILE A 64 4.80 -13.32 -1.83
C ILE A 64 3.33 -13.12 -2.13
N MET A 65 2.83 -13.86 -3.13
CA MET A 65 1.42 -13.89 -3.49
C MET A 65 0.64 -14.76 -2.50
N HIS A 66 -0.62 -14.41 -2.23
CA HIS A 66 -1.52 -15.34 -1.55
C HIS A 66 -1.66 -16.62 -2.38
N GLU A 67 -1.56 -17.79 -1.73
CA GLU A 67 -1.56 -19.10 -2.40
C GLU A 67 -2.86 -19.36 -3.19
N ASP A 68 -3.99 -18.93 -2.63
CA ASP A 68 -5.31 -19.03 -3.26
C ASP A 68 -5.71 -17.80 -4.12
N TYR A 69 -4.78 -16.95 -4.51
CA TYR A 69 -5.11 -15.86 -5.46
C TYR A 69 -5.36 -16.44 -6.86
N ALA A 70 -6.59 -16.24 -7.37
CA ALA A 70 -6.98 -16.66 -8.72
C ALA A 70 -7.29 -15.45 -9.60
N THR A 71 -6.63 -15.36 -10.75
CA THR A 71 -6.73 -14.23 -11.70
C THR A 71 -8.13 -13.99 -12.28
N LYS A 72 -9.04 -14.97 -12.16
CA LYS A 72 -10.43 -14.87 -12.65
C LYS A 72 -11.43 -14.41 -11.57
N GLY A 73 -10.98 -13.79 -10.49
CA GLY A 73 -11.83 -13.21 -9.44
C GLY A 73 -11.11 -12.17 -8.58
N ILE A 74 -11.80 -11.64 -7.56
CA ILE A 74 -11.26 -10.71 -6.54
C ILE A 74 -10.99 -11.39 -5.19
N ASN A 75 -11.09 -12.72 -5.14
CA ASN A 75 -10.84 -13.47 -3.92
C ASN A 75 -9.34 -13.46 -3.62
N ASN A 76 -9.00 -13.28 -2.33
CA ASN A 76 -7.62 -13.31 -1.85
C ASN A 76 -6.68 -12.32 -2.57
N ASP A 77 -7.20 -11.13 -2.90
CA ASP A 77 -6.43 -10.06 -3.54
C ASP A 77 -5.46 -9.37 -2.56
N ILE A 78 -4.49 -10.15 -2.07
CA ILE A 78 -3.47 -9.72 -1.09
C ILE A 78 -2.09 -10.27 -1.46
N CYS A 79 -1.06 -9.44 -1.31
CA CYS A 79 0.33 -9.75 -1.57
C CYS A 79 1.22 -9.12 -0.50
N LEU A 80 2.29 -9.84 -0.11
CA LEU A 80 3.33 -9.32 0.77
C LEU A 80 4.59 -9.01 -0.03
N LEU A 81 5.14 -7.82 0.18
CA LEU A 81 6.44 -7.41 -0.31
C LEU A 81 7.43 -7.43 0.84
N LYS A 82 8.52 -8.20 0.69
CA LYS A 82 9.67 -8.12 1.60
C LYS A 82 10.62 -7.06 1.08
N LEU A 83 11.07 -6.19 1.96
CA LEU A 83 12.00 -5.11 1.64
C LEU A 83 13.41 -5.48 2.07
N ASP A 84 14.38 -4.76 1.52
CA ASP A 84 15.75 -4.75 2.02
C ASP A 84 15.83 -4.28 3.49
N PRO A 85 16.82 -4.72 4.28
CA PRO A 85 17.03 -4.17 5.62
C PRO A 85 17.30 -2.66 5.56
N CYS A 86 16.76 -1.88 6.51
CA CYS A 86 17.05 -0.46 6.65
C CYS A 86 17.49 -0.11 8.07
N ASN A 87 18.06 1.08 8.27
CA ASN A 87 18.34 1.56 9.62
C ASN A 87 17.02 1.93 10.33
N PHE A 88 16.83 1.46 11.56
CA PHE A 88 15.63 1.70 12.36
C PHE A 88 15.44 3.18 12.69
N SER A 89 16.51 3.88 13.08
CA SER A 89 16.44 5.28 13.51
C SER A 89 16.01 6.21 12.38
N THR A 90 16.38 5.91 11.15
CA THR A 90 16.00 6.71 9.97
C THR A 90 14.60 6.38 9.49
N PHE A 91 14.16 5.12 9.63
CA PHE A 91 12.83 4.71 9.17
C PHE A 91 11.73 5.31 10.04
N TYR A 92 11.83 5.15 11.37
CA TYR A 92 10.76 5.50 12.30
C TYR A 92 10.63 6.99 12.61
N SER A 93 11.54 7.83 12.13
CA SER A 93 11.47 9.28 12.33
C SER A 93 10.25 9.90 11.61
N LYS A 94 9.93 9.39 10.41
CA LYS A 94 8.88 9.92 9.54
C LYS A 94 7.89 8.85 9.05
N VAL A 95 8.26 7.58 9.09
CA VAL A 95 7.42 6.47 8.64
C VAL A 95 7.05 5.61 9.84
N LYS A 96 5.75 5.40 10.04
CA LYS A 96 5.24 4.51 11.11
C LYS A 96 4.52 3.33 10.48
N PRO A 97 4.66 2.10 11.01
CA PRO A 97 3.86 0.98 10.54
C PRO A 97 2.40 1.15 10.98
N VAL A 98 1.49 0.50 10.24
CA VAL A 98 0.10 0.35 10.65
C VAL A 98 -0.07 -0.94 11.45
N THR A 99 -0.95 -0.92 12.45
CA THR A 99 -1.34 -2.11 13.21
C THR A 99 -2.31 -2.95 12.39
N LEU A 100 -2.11 -4.26 12.37
CA LEU A 100 -3.08 -5.19 11.79
C LEU A 100 -4.22 -5.48 12.77
N PRO A 101 -5.44 -5.70 12.25
CA PRO A 101 -6.55 -6.17 13.08
C PRO A 101 -6.26 -7.57 13.64
N GLU A 102 -6.97 -7.93 14.70
CA GLU A 102 -6.96 -9.30 15.20
C GLU A 102 -7.65 -10.26 14.23
N GLU A 103 -7.31 -11.54 14.32
CA GLU A 103 -7.96 -12.56 13.51
C GLU A 103 -9.47 -12.58 13.80
N ASN A 104 -10.29 -12.58 12.75
CA ASN A 104 -11.75 -12.52 12.83
C ASN A 104 -12.32 -11.23 13.46
N GLU A 105 -11.51 -10.19 13.63
CA GLU A 105 -12.01 -8.87 14.03
C GLU A 105 -12.97 -8.35 12.96
N THR A 106 -14.20 -8.03 13.38
CA THR A 106 -15.17 -7.40 12.49
C THR A 106 -15.01 -5.88 12.58
N PRO A 107 -14.52 -5.21 11.51
CA PRO A 107 -14.31 -3.77 11.55
C PRO A 107 -15.67 -3.06 11.62
N LYS A 108 -15.77 -2.03 12.46
CA LYS A 108 -17.00 -1.24 12.68
C LYS A 108 -16.68 0.25 12.74
N GLY A 109 -17.69 1.07 12.45
CA GLY A 109 -17.59 2.52 12.58
C GLY A 109 -16.95 3.20 11.38
N LYS A 110 -16.13 4.22 11.66
CA LYS A 110 -15.53 5.08 10.64
C LYS A 110 -14.12 4.63 10.30
N VAL A 111 -13.79 4.60 9.03
CA VAL A 111 -12.43 4.34 8.52
C VAL A 111 -11.92 5.52 7.72
N VAL A 112 -10.61 5.60 7.58
CA VAL A 112 -9.95 6.56 6.70
C VAL A 112 -9.28 5.78 5.58
N VAL A 113 -9.55 6.17 4.34
CA VAL A 113 -8.85 5.68 3.15
C VAL A 113 -8.04 6.83 2.59
N SER A 114 -6.75 6.61 2.32
CA SER A 114 -5.83 7.64 1.86
C SER A 114 -5.00 7.18 0.66
N GLY A 115 -4.81 8.03 -0.34
CA GLY A 115 -3.88 7.78 -1.46
C GLY A 115 -3.89 8.88 -2.53
N TRP A 116 -3.16 8.62 -3.60
CA TRP A 116 -2.95 9.51 -4.76
C TRP A 116 -3.81 9.08 -5.96
N GLY A 117 -5.02 8.60 -5.73
CA GLY A 117 -5.92 8.16 -6.80
C GLY A 117 -6.47 9.31 -7.64
N THR A 118 -7.36 8.98 -8.57
CA THR A 118 -8.17 9.97 -9.30
C THR A 118 -9.11 10.69 -8.35
N LEU A 119 -9.23 12.02 -8.49
CA LEU A 119 -10.09 12.84 -7.60
C LEU A 119 -11.60 12.62 -7.84
N TYR A 120 -11.96 12.16 -9.02
CA TYR A 120 -13.32 11.79 -9.43
C TYR A 120 -13.25 10.80 -10.59
N SER A 121 -14.38 10.23 -10.99
CA SER A 121 -14.43 9.25 -12.10
C SER A 121 -13.84 9.84 -13.38
N GLN A 122 -12.84 9.15 -13.95
CA GLN A 122 -12.07 9.61 -15.13
C GLN A 122 -11.37 10.97 -14.96
N GLY A 123 -11.21 11.44 -13.72
CA GLY A 123 -10.55 12.69 -13.39
C GLY A 123 -9.03 12.58 -13.30
N PRO A 124 -8.35 13.71 -13.04
CA PRO A 124 -6.91 13.72 -12.86
C PRO A 124 -6.51 12.99 -11.58
N VAL A 125 -5.30 12.45 -11.59
CA VAL A 125 -4.65 11.90 -10.39
C VAL A 125 -4.14 13.02 -9.50
N SER A 126 -4.36 12.88 -8.20
CA SER A 126 -3.87 13.83 -7.20
C SER A 126 -2.35 13.71 -7.06
N PRO A 127 -1.58 14.80 -7.19
CA PRO A 127 -0.15 14.79 -6.90
C PRO A 127 0.12 14.72 -5.39
N THR A 128 -0.75 15.33 -4.60
CA THR A 128 -0.68 15.32 -3.14
C THR A 128 -1.54 14.21 -2.57
N LEU A 129 -1.12 13.64 -1.45
CA LEU A 129 -1.88 12.62 -0.75
C LEU A 129 -3.21 13.18 -0.29
N ARG A 130 -4.29 12.43 -0.53
CA ARG A 130 -5.63 12.77 -0.06
C ARG A 130 -6.17 11.66 0.82
N SER A 131 -7.07 12.02 1.72
CA SER A 131 -7.79 11.06 2.55
C SER A 131 -9.27 11.36 2.60
N VAL A 132 -10.09 10.31 2.70
CA VAL A 132 -11.53 10.40 2.89
C VAL A 132 -11.95 9.54 4.08
N GLN A 133 -12.86 10.07 4.91
CA GLN A 133 -13.46 9.31 5.98
C GLN A 133 -14.74 8.63 5.47
N LEU A 134 -14.84 7.32 5.68
CA LEU A 134 -15.97 6.49 5.25
C LEU A 134 -16.61 5.80 6.46
N ASN A 135 -17.87 5.40 6.31
CA ASN A 135 -18.54 4.54 7.27
C ASN A 135 -18.52 3.11 6.74
N ILE A 136 -18.11 2.15 7.57
CA ILE A 136 -18.20 0.73 7.23
C ILE A 136 -19.68 0.35 7.12
N ARG A 137 -20.04 -0.28 6.01
CA ARG A 137 -21.35 -0.91 5.83
C ARG A 137 -21.19 -2.42 5.96
N SER A 138 -21.95 -3.02 6.87
CA SER A 138 -22.07 -4.47 6.96
C SER A 138 -22.99 -4.97 5.85
N PHE A 139 -22.51 -5.89 5.02
CA PHE A 139 -23.35 -6.65 4.10
C PHE A 139 -23.49 -8.06 4.62
N THR A 140 -24.68 -8.43 5.08
CA THR A 140 -25.02 -9.84 5.31
C THR A 140 -25.35 -10.44 3.95
N ARG A 141 -24.48 -11.30 3.42
CA ARG A 141 -24.86 -12.17 2.29
C ARG A 141 -25.96 -13.11 2.80
N LYS A 142 -27.16 -13.01 2.23
CA LYS A 142 -28.21 -14.02 2.40
C LYS A 142 -27.82 -15.29 1.65
#